data_AF-A0A935HPY7-F1
#
_entry.id   AF-A0A935HPY7-F1
#
_cell.length_a   1.000
_cell.length_b   1.000
_cell.length_c   1.000
_cell.angle_alpha   90.00
_cell.angle_beta   90.00
_cell.angle_gamma   90.00
#
_symmetry.space_group_name_H-M   'P 1'
#
loop_
_entity.id
_entity.type
_entity.pdbx_description
1 polymer ?
#
loop_
_entity_poly.entity_id
_entity_poly.type
_entity_poly.pdbx_seq_one_letter_code
_entity_poly.pdbx_strand_id
1 'polypeptide(L)'
;MAVTREHLFGELNFHTITENPDFKEESVREVIILPILKELGYAQENIVRSKTLQHPFLKIGSKNRPINLVPDYGLILFLRCYAK
;
A
#
# COMPACT_ATOMS: atom_id res chain seq x y z
N MET A 1 -16.34 14.15 -7.59
CA MET A 1 -17.18 12.95 -7.80
C MET A 1 -17.28 12.22 -6.47
N ALA A 2 -18.42 11.58 -6.18
CA ALA A 2 -18.52 10.75 -4.99
C ALA A 2 -17.80 9.42 -5.27
N VAL A 3 -16.95 9.00 -4.35
CA VAL A 3 -16.29 7.69 -4.43
C VAL A 3 -17.33 6.64 -4.05
N THR A 4 -17.79 5.83 -5.02
CA THR A 4 -18.74 4.73 -4.77
C THR A 4 -18.06 3.37 -4.90
N ARG A 5 -18.69 2.33 -4.36
CA ARG A 5 -18.16 0.96 -4.41
C ARG A 5 -18.04 0.47 -5.85
N GLU A 6 -19.03 0.76 -6.67
CA GLU A 6 -19.12 0.34 -8.07
C GLU A 6 -18.00 0.99 -8.88
N HIS A 7 -17.65 2.24 -8.54
CA HIS A 7 -16.53 2.94 -9.18
C HIS A 7 -15.16 2.35 -8.78
N LEU A 8 -14.97 2.03 -7.50
CA LEU A 8 -13.69 1.50 -7.01
C LEU A 8 -13.45 0.03 -7.36
N PHE A 9 -14.50 -0.80 -7.27
CA PHE A 9 -14.37 -2.25 -7.33
C PHE A 9 -15.24 -2.89 -8.42
N GLY A 10 -16.06 -2.13 -9.15
CA GLY A 10 -16.92 -2.68 -10.21
C GLY A 10 -17.80 -3.82 -9.70
N GLU A 11 -17.66 -4.98 -10.33
CA GLU A 11 -18.41 -6.21 -10.03
C GLU A 11 -17.75 -7.10 -8.97
N LEU A 12 -16.71 -6.60 -8.27
CA LEU A 12 -15.99 -7.39 -7.27
C LEU A 12 -16.92 -7.84 -6.13
N ASN A 13 -16.98 -9.15 -5.93
CA ASN A 13 -17.69 -9.77 -4.83
C ASN A 13 -16.72 -10.30 -3.76
N PHE A 14 -16.79 -9.71 -2.56
CA PHE A 14 -15.94 -10.09 -1.43
C PHE A 14 -16.24 -11.50 -0.89
N HIS A 15 -17.47 -12.01 -1.04
CA HIS A 15 -17.82 -13.36 -0.60
C HIS A 15 -17.10 -14.43 -1.43
N THR A 16 -17.09 -14.26 -2.75
CA THR A 16 -16.41 -15.21 -3.65
C THR A 16 -14.89 -15.20 -3.47
N ILE A 17 -14.33 -14.07 -3.05
CA ILE A 17 -12.91 -13.94 -2.72
C ILE A 17 -12.57 -14.74 -1.45
N THR A 18 -13.38 -14.63 -0.41
CA THR A 18 -13.13 -15.34 0.86
C THR A 18 -13.20 -16.85 0.74
N GLU A 19 -13.94 -17.36 -0.26
CA GLU A 19 -14.10 -18.78 -0.54
C GLU A 19 -13.03 -19.33 -1.49
N ASN A 20 -12.26 -18.46 -2.14
CA ASN A 20 -11.26 -18.86 -3.11
C ASN A 20 -9.85 -18.96 -2.47
N PRO A 21 -9.31 -20.18 -2.26
CA PRO A 21 -7.98 -20.36 -1.67
C PRO A 21 -6.84 -19.87 -2.56
N ASP A 22 -7.06 -19.71 -3.87
CA ASP A 22 -6.06 -19.18 -4.80
C ASP A 22 -5.98 -17.65 -4.80
N PHE A 23 -6.92 -16.97 -4.12
CA PHE A 23 -6.87 -15.52 -3.97
C PHE A 23 -5.83 -15.12 -2.91
N LYS A 24 -4.62 -14.83 -3.38
CA LYS A 24 -3.47 -14.53 -2.52
C LYS A 24 -3.36 -13.04 -2.21
N GLU A 25 -2.46 -12.70 -1.29
CA GLU A 25 -2.14 -11.33 -0.89
C GLU A 25 -1.82 -10.41 -2.09
N GLU A 26 -1.12 -10.94 -3.10
CA GLU A 26 -0.83 -10.19 -4.32
C GLU A 26 -2.10 -9.84 -5.12
N SER A 27 -3.10 -10.71 -5.12
CA SER A 27 -4.40 -10.44 -5.73
C SER A 27 -5.16 -9.35 -4.97
N VAL A 28 -5.10 -9.35 -3.62
CA VAL A 28 -5.64 -8.25 -2.79
C VAL A 28 -4.99 -6.92 -3.18
N ARG A 29 -3.66 -6.93 -3.37
CA ARG A 29 -2.87 -5.75 -3.72
C ARG A 29 -3.30 -5.11 -5.04
N GLU A 30 -3.50 -5.92 -6.07
CA GLU A 30 -3.88 -5.41 -7.39
C GLU A 30 -5.36 -5.08 -7.51
N VAL A 31 -6.24 -5.90 -6.92
CA VAL A 31 -7.68 -5.82 -7.18
C VAL A 31 -8.40 -4.89 -6.19
N ILE A 32 -7.89 -4.75 -4.96
CA ILE A 32 -8.54 -3.96 -3.92
C ILE A 32 -7.73 -2.70 -3.60
N ILE A 33 -6.43 -2.84 -3.33
CA ILE A 33 -5.63 -1.71 -2.85
C ILE A 33 -5.29 -0.73 -3.99
N LEU A 34 -4.90 -1.22 -5.17
CA LEU A 34 -4.50 -0.36 -6.28
C LEU A 34 -5.60 0.59 -6.77
N PRO A 35 -6.88 0.18 -6.95
CA PRO A 35 -7.95 1.10 -7.34
C PRO A 35 -8.17 2.23 -6.32
N ILE A 36 -8.07 1.92 -5.02
CA ILE A 36 -8.17 2.92 -3.95
C ILE A 36 -7.04 3.94 -4.05
N LEU A 37 -5.79 3.48 -4.23
CA LEU A 37 -4.63 4.36 -4.36
C LEU A 37 -4.72 5.26 -5.60
N LYS A 38 -5.23 4.74 -6.71
CA LYS A 38 -5.47 5.53 -7.93
C LYS A 38 -6.50 6.63 -7.71
N GLU A 39 -7.62 6.33 -7.05
CA GLU A 39 -8.66 7.32 -6.76
C GLU A 39 -8.17 8.39 -5.78
N LEU A 40 -7.26 8.03 -4.88
CA LEU A 40 -6.57 8.98 -4.00
C LEU A 40 -5.51 9.84 -4.72
N GLY A 41 -5.28 9.63 -6.02
CA GLY A 41 -4.34 10.40 -6.83
C GLY A 41 -2.88 9.93 -6.73
N TYR A 42 -2.62 8.75 -6.19
CA TYR A 42 -1.29 8.15 -6.21
C TYR A 42 -1.04 7.47 -7.56
N ALA A 43 -0.06 7.98 -8.30
CA ALA A 43 0.42 7.38 -9.54
C ALA A 43 1.54 6.36 -9.25
N GLN A 44 1.93 5.57 -10.27
CA GLN A 44 2.89 4.47 -10.11
C GLN A 44 4.25 4.95 -9.58
N GLU A 45 4.65 6.16 -9.93
CA GLU A 45 5.85 6.85 -9.44
C GLU A 45 5.80 7.18 -7.94
N ASN A 46 4.60 7.25 -7.35
CA ASN A 46 4.40 7.59 -5.94
C ASN A 46 4.22 6.35 -5.05
N ILE A 47 4.10 5.16 -5.65
CA ILE A 47 3.85 3.90 -4.93
C ILE A 47 5.12 3.07 -4.97
N VAL A 48 5.84 3.03 -3.85
CA VAL A 48 7.02 2.18 -3.70
C VAL A 48 6.62 0.88 -3.01
N ARG A 49 6.77 -0.24 -3.72
CA ARG A 49 6.49 -1.58 -3.19
C ARG A 49 7.73 -2.20 -2.55
N SER A 50 7.53 -2.92 -1.45
CA SER A 50 8.53 -3.81 -0.84
C SER A 50 9.91 -3.17 -0.59
N LYS A 51 9.94 -1.87 -0.28
CA LYS A 51 11.20 -1.17 0.00
C LYS A 51 11.70 -1.53 1.38
N THR A 52 12.81 -2.23 1.45
CA THR A 52 13.50 -2.50 2.72
C THR A 52 13.94 -1.18 3.36
N LEU A 53 13.34 -0.85 4.51
CA LEU A 53 13.69 0.26 5.37
C LEU A 53 14.51 -0.27 6.54
N GLN A 54 15.67 0.31 6.79
CA GLN A 54 16.40 0.02 8.02
C GLN A 54 15.80 0.85 9.15
N HIS A 55 15.39 0.17 10.22
CA HIS A 55 14.83 0.84 11.38
C HIS A 55 15.96 1.55 12.18
N PRO A 56 15.94 2.88 12.32
CA PRO A 56 17.10 3.62 12.81
C PRO A 56 17.40 3.44 14.31
N PHE A 57 16.46 2.92 15.11
CA PHE A 57 16.54 3.06 16.58
C PHE A 57 16.30 1.80 17.41
N LEU A 58 16.41 0.58 16.86
CA LEU A 58 16.21 -0.61 17.70
C LEU A 58 17.51 -1.02 18.42
N LYS A 59 17.71 -0.41 19.60
CA LYS A 59 18.70 -0.82 20.59
C LYS A 59 18.05 -1.79 21.58
N ILE A 60 18.55 -3.02 21.63
CA ILE A 60 18.20 -3.97 22.70
C ILE A 60 19.43 -4.05 23.61
N GLY A 61 19.39 -3.36 24.75
CA GLY A 61 20.55 -3.19 25.63
C GLY A 61 21.63 -2.28 25.00
N SER A 62 22.90 -2.69 25.05
CA SER A 62 24.05 -1.90 24.57
C SER A 62 24.51 -2.24 23.13
N LYS A 63 23.84 -3.16 22.43
CA LYS A 63 24.21 -3.56 21.07
C LYS A 63 23.14 -3.12 20.06
N ASN A 64 23.55 -2.40 19.03
CA ASN A 64 22.72 -2.12 17.87
C ASN A 64 22.50 -3.42 17.08
N ARG A 65 21.24 -3.73 16.75
CA ARG A 65 20.91 -4.78 15.78
C ARG A 65 20.21 -4.12 14.59
N PRO A 66 20.72 -4.31 13.36
CA PRO A 66 20.02 -3.82 12.17
C PRO A 66 18.75 -4.65 11.98
N ILE A 67 17.59 -4.00 12.06
CA ILE A 67 16.30 -4.60 11.76
C ILE A 67 15.80 -4.00 10.45
N ASN A 68 15.47 -4.89 9.53
CA ASN A 68 14.90 -4.54 8.24
C ASN A 68 13.37 -4.58 8.36
N LEU A 69 12.71 -3.49 8.00
CA LEU A 69 11.27 -3.39 7.83
C LEU A 69 10.96 -3.39 6.35
N VAL A 70 10.09 -4.29 5.90
CA VAL A 70 9.66 -4.35 4.51
C VAL A 70 8.16 -4.06 4.50
N PRO A 71 7.73 -2.80 4.36
CA PRO A 71 6.32 -2.45 4.26
C PRO A 71 5.77 -2.88 2.89
N ASP A 72 4.51 -3.30 2.87
CA ASP A 72 3.80 -3.67 1.64
C ASP A 72 3.61 -2.48 0.69
N TYR A 73 3.42 -1.27 1.24
CA TYR A 73 3.34 -0.02 0.47
C TYR A 73 4.06 1.12 1.20
N GLY A 74 5.01 1.74 0.53
CA GLY A 74 5.52 3.07 0.85
C GLY A 74 4.86 4.09 -0.07
N LEU A 75 3.96 4.91 0.48
CA LEU A 75 3.36 6.01 -0.25
C LEU A 75 4.27 7.23 -0.14
N ILE A 76 4.82 7.67 -1.28
CA ILE A 76 5.60 8.89 -1.35
C ILE A 76 4.64 10.03 -1.63
N LEU A 77 4.39 10.86 -0.63
CA LEU A 77 3.71 12.13 -0.81
C LEU A 77 4.75 13.18 -1.21
N PHE A 78 4.78 13.55 -2.49
CA PHE A 78 5.43 14.80 -2.88
C PHE A 78 4.55 15.95 -2.39
N LEU A 79 4.88 16.51 -1.23
CA LEU A 79 4.36 17.82 -0.82
C LEU A 79 4.88 18.84 -1.84
N ARG A 80 4.08 19.12 -2.88
CA ARG A 80 4.23 20.34 -3.66
C ARG A 80 4.01 21.49 -2.70
N CYS A 81 5.09 22.08 -2.19
CA CYS A 81 5.05 23.37 -1.54
C CYS A 81 4.53 24.36 -2.59
N TYR A 82 3.24 24.68 -2.52
CA TYR A 82 2.69 25.87 -3.17
C TYR A 82 3.27 27.07 -2.44
N ALA A 83 4.41 27.56 -2.92
CA ALA A 83 4.84 28.92 -2.62
C ALA A 83 3.79 29.84 -3.25
N LYS A 84 3.05 30.54 -2.40
CA LYS A 84 2.09 31.58 -2.78
C LYS A 84 2.80 32.93 -2.82
#